data_AF-A0A1V5IGM4-F1
#
_entry.id   AF-A0A1V5IGM4-F1
#
_cell.length_a   1.000
_cell.length_b   1.000
_cell.length_c   1.000
_cell.angle_alpha   90.00
_cell.angle_beta   90.00
_cell.angle_gamma   90.00
#
_symmetry.space_group_name_H-M   'P 1'
#
loop_
_entity.id
_entity.type
_entity.pdbx_description
1 polymer ?
#
loop_
_entity_poly.entity_id
_entity_poly.type
_entity_poly.pdbx_seq_one_letter_code
_entity_poly.pdbx_strand_id
1 'polypeptide(L)'
;MVPYYGDYAANATVYIPINTFDSNDPAASVTVTNLVNTDVHIHKDGGTTQRNNAAGITMTVDFDSITGNHLLIIDTSDNTVADFWEAGHEYQVRIEGATVDGGTINAWVGSFSIERAGGALALIKTATYGLSALKTLLDTTGIKVASFADNAITAASINADAITNAKIADNAIAAENLAADCITSAKIADNAFANEHFADGALTSTEITSAAGCIVASIANNAITAAAIATDAIDADALKADALAEIADAVWDEASTGHTDAGKAGAQLWTVLDDVPNTSEFQARTIPAADYTVVSDLGTVQTGDSFAIVNGDHGLVSIQDDIDAIKAKTDSLTFTVAGDVDCNVQTWKGSAAQDMTGDSYARLGAPAGASVSADIAAVKAETAAILDDTPTAIAEVKTVVDLVEDILRNKMEITDANGNLVLYEDDGTTPKYSVNACVTDDSTTTIRKRLE
;
A
#
# COMPACT_ATOMS: atom_id res chain seq x y z
N MET A 1 29.84 -41.93 79.99
CA MET A 1 29.27 -41.32 78.77
C MET A 1 30.03 -41.93 77.60
N VAL A 2 29.34 -42.54 76.63
CA VAL A 2 30.01 -43.13 75.46
C VAL A 2 30.48 -41.98 74.55
N PRO A 3 31.73 -41.97 74.06
CA PRO A 3 32.20 -40.91 73.17
C PRO A 3 31.37 -40.82 71.88
N TYR A 4 31.10 -39.62 71.40
CA TYR A 4 30.44 -39.39 70.11
C TYR A 4 31.47 -38.90 69.09
N TYR A 5 31.66 -39.65 68.01
CA TYR A 5 32.71 -39.42 67.02
C TYR A 5 32.29 -38.56 65.84
N GLY A 6 30.99 -38.39 65.61
CA GLY A 6 30.49 -37.46 64.59
C GLY A 6 29.22 -37.92 63.90
N ASP A 7 28.67 -37.02 63.08
CA ASP A 7 27.63 -37.31 62.11
C ASP A 7 28.27 -37.49 60.73
N TYR A 8 28.13 -38.67 60.16
CA TYR A 8 28.79 -39.06 58.93
C TYR A 8 27.79 -39.09 57.77
N ALA A 9 28.29 -38.90 56.55
CA ALA A 9 27.50 -39.16 55.35
C ALA A 9 27.25 -40.68 55.21
N ALA A 10 26.22 -41.06 54.45
CA ALA A 10 26.05 -42.46 54.07
C ALA A 10 27.30 -42.99 53.33
N ASN A 11 27.66 -44.26 53.56
CA ASN A 11 28.82 -44.93 52.96
C ASN A 11 30.18 -44.33 53.36
N ALA A 12 30.27 -43.68 54.52
CA ALA A 12 31.51 -43.14 55.05
C ALA A 12 32.30 -44.16 55.88
N THR A 13 33.58 -43.85 56.12
CA THR A 13 34.43 -44.58 57.06
C THR A 13 34.49 -43.84 58.39
N VAL A 14 34.22 -44.54 59.48
CA VAL A 14 34.27 -44.04 60.86
C VAL A 14 35.52 -44.56 61.54
N TYR A 15 36.22 -43.69 62.26
CA TYR A 15 37.45 -44.00 62.97
C TYR A 15 37.24 -43.82 64.48
N ILE A 16 37.42 -44.89 65.24
CA ILE A 16 37.24 -44.94 66.69
C ILE A 16 38.58 -45.34 67.33
N PRO A 17 39.38 -44.37 67.79
CA PRO A 17 40.56 -44.65 68.59
C PRO A 17 40.16 -45.17 69.98
N ILE A 18 40.85 -46.21 70.43
CA ILE A 18 40.61 -46.89 71.70
C ILE A 18 41.95 -47.07 72.38
N ASN A 19 42.06 -46.69 73.65
CA ASN A 19 43.29 -46.87 74.41
C ASN A 19 43.06 -47.83 75.57
N THR A 20 44.08 -48.62 75.93
CA THR A 20 44.05 -49.48 77.11
C THR A 20 45.29 -49.30 77.96
N PHE A 21 45.07 -49.35 79.26
CA PHE A 21 46.06 -49.07 80.30
C PHE A 21 45.95 -50.13 81.39
N ASP A 22 47.05 -50.35 82.10
CA ASP A 22 47.07 -51.16 83.30
C ASP A 22 46.23 -50.46 84.38
N SER A 23 45.35 -51.23 85.02
CA SER A 23 44.51 -50.74 86.11
C SER A 23 45.31 -50.43 87.40
N ASN A 24 46.46 -51.09 87.56
CA ASN A 24 47.38 -50.94 88.69
C ASN A 24 48.47 -49.89 88.44
N ASP A 25 48.73 -49.55 87.17
CA ASP A 25 49.58 -48.43 86.77
C ASP A 25 48.98 -47.71 85.54
N PRO A 26 48.18 -46.64 85.74
CA PRO A 26 47.58 -45.89 84.65
C PRO A 26 48.58 -45.22 83.69
N ALA A 27 49.88 -45.18 84.03
CA ALA A 27 50.93 -44.71 83.13
C ALA A 27 51.47 -45.82 82.20
N ALA A 28 51.13 -47.09 82.46
CA ALA A 28 51.51 -48.23 81.65
C ALA A 28 50.40 -48.57 80.64
N SER A 29 50.70 -48.40 79.35
CA SER A 29 49.83 -48.87 78.27
C SER A 29 49.98 -50.38 78.09
N VAL A 30 48.88 -51.09 77.82
CA VAL A 30 48.83 -52.56 77.77
C VAL A 30 48.30 -53.01 76.41
N THR A 31 48.88 -54.06 75.81
CA THR A 31 48.32 -54.63 74.57
C THR A 31 47.02 -55.37 74.88
N VAL A 32 45.94 -55.06 74.17
CA VAL A 32 44.73 -55.88 74.17
C VAL A 32 45.01 -57.21 73.46
N THR A 33 44.64 -58.32 74.10
CA THR A 33 44.71 -59.66 73.51
C THR A 33 43.31 -60.20 73.26
N ASN A 34 43.19 -61.15 72.31
CA ASN A 34 41.92 -61.76 71.89
C ASN A 34 40.86 -60.77 71.40
N LEU A 35 41.28 -59.64 70.83
CA LEU A 35 40.37 -58.68 70.20
C LEU A 35 40.48 -58.83 68.67
N VAL A 36 39.41 -59.32 68.06
CA VAL A 36 39.28 -59.49 66.61
C VAL A 36 38.05 -58.75 66.07
N ASN A 37 37.92 -58.65 64.75
CA ASN A 37 36.83 -57.88 64.11
C ASN A 37 35.42 -58.36 64.52
N THR A 38 35.23 -59.64 64.83
CA THR A 38 33.94 -60.20 65.24
C THR A 38 33.51 -59.83 66.65
N ASP A 39 34.44 -59.33 67.48
CA ASP A 39 34.17 -58.92 68.86
C ASP A 39 33.60 -57.50 68.94
N VAL A 40 33.51 -56.80 67.80
CA VAL A 40 32.89 -55.48 67.68
C VAL A 40 31.40 -55.66 67.43
N HIS A 41 30.61 -55.14 68.36
CA HIS A 41 29.16 -55.20 68.35
C HIS A 41 28.60 -53.80 68.18
N ILE A 42 27.72 -53.62 67.20
CA ILE A 42 27.15 -52.30 66.87
C ILE A 42 25.64 -52.36 67.03
N HIS A 43 25.10 -51.46 67.84
CA HIS A 43 23.67 -51.31 68.12
C HIS A 43 23.13 -50.09 67.39
N LYS A 44 22.03 -50.25 66.66
CA LYS A 44 21.30 -49.17 65.98
C LYS A 44 20.20 -48.64 66.90
N ASP A 45 20.14 -47.32 67.08
CA ASP A 45 19.19 -46.56 67.92
C ASP A 45 19.00 -47.08 69.35
N GLY A 46 20.07 -47.63 69.95
CA GLY A 46 19.99 -48.25 71.28
C GLY A 46 19.11 -49.51 71.33
N GLY A 47 18.79 -50.09 70.17
CA GLY A 47 18.06 -51.35 70.06
C GLY A 47 18.85 -52.56 70.56
N THR A 48 18.13 -53.61 70.93
CA THR A 48 18.74 -54.88 71.37
C THR A 48 19.30 -55.72 70.22
N THR A 49 18.97 -55.37 68.97
CA THR A 49 19.52 -56.01 67.77
C THR A 49 20.90 -55.43 67.48
N GLN A 50 21.90 -56.30 67.43
CA GLN A 50 23.30 -55.93 67.20
C GLN A 50 23.79 -56.47 65.86
N ARG A 51 24.67 -55.71 65.19
CA ARG A 51 25.55 -56.24 64.16
C ARG A 51 26.82 -56.75 64.83
N ASN A 52 27.11 -58.04 64.67
CA ASN A 52 28.30 -58.73 65.19
C ASN A 52 28.97 -59.55 64.07
N ASN A 53 29.20 -58.89 62.93
CA ASN A 53 29.85 -59.47 61.76
C ASN A 53 31.13 -58.67 61.46
N ALA A 54 32.18 -59.35 61.00
CA ALA A 54 33.46 -58.74 60.65
C ALA A 54 33.42 -57.89 59.38
N ALA A 55 32.40 -58.02 58.53
CA ALA A 55 32.28 -57.26 57.29
C ALA A 55 32.11 -55.75 57.56
N GLY A 56 32.96 -54.94 56.91
CA GLY A 56 33.09 -53.50 57.13
C GLY A 56 33.82 -53.13 58.41
N ILE A 57 34.33 -54.08 59.21
CA ILE A 57 35.00 -53.82 60.47
C ILE A 57 36.48 -54.16 60.34
N THR A 58 37.35 -53.21 60.66
CA THR A 58 38.79 -53.45 60.79
C THR A 58 39.24 -53.00 62.18
N MET A 59 39.66 -53.94 63.00
CA MET A 59 40.28 -53.67 64.29
C MET A 59 41.80 -53.81 64.19
N THR A 60 42.51 -52.73 64.49
CA THR A 60 43.97 -52.71 64.57
C THR A 60 44.40 -52.57 66.02
N VAL A 61 45.00 -53.64 66.57
CA VAL A 61 45.63 -53.62 67.88
C VAL A 61 47.03 -53.00 67.76
N ASP A 62 47.44 -52.17 68.72
CA ASP A 62 48.71 -51.45 68.74
C ASP A 62 48.94 -50.66 67.43
N PHE A 63 47.98 -49.79 67.09
CA PHE A 63 48.02 -48.91 65.93
C PHE A 63 49.31 -48.08 65.92
N ASP A 64 49.92 -47.99 64.73
CA ASP A 64 51.24 -47.36 64.53
C ASP A 64 52.35 -47.98 65.41
N SER A 65 52.20 -49.26 65.77
CA SER A 65 53.12 -50.00 66.64
C SER A 65 53.24 -49.42 68.07
N ILE A 66 52.27 -48.64 68.52
CA ILE A 66 52.23 -48.10 69.89
C ILE A 66 51.37 -49.00 70.77
N THR A 67 51.99 -49.65 71.75
CA THR A 67 51.31 -50.51 72.73
C THR A 67 50.16 -49.77 73.42
N GLY A 68 48.98 -50.40 73.43
CA GLY A 68 47.79 -49.89 74.10
C GLY A 68 47.04 -48.81 73.34
N ASN A 69 47.51 -48.37 72.17
CA ASN A 69 46.72 -47.56 71.24
C ASN A 69 46.11 -48.47 70.19
N HIS A 70 44.79 -48.46 70.05
CA HIS A 70 44.07 -49.29 69.09
C HIS A 70 43.22 -48.41 68.19
N LEU A 71 42.93 -48.89 66.99
CA LEU A 71 42.07 -48.20 66.04
C LEU A 71 41.01 -49.16 65.51
N LEU A 72 39.77 -48.82 65.77
CA LEU A 72 38.61 -49.43 65.13
C LEU A 72 38.19 -48.58 63.93
N ILE A 73 38.14 -49.21 62.77
CA ILE A 73 37.63 -48.62 61.53
C ILE A 73 36.33 -49.33 61.18
N ILE A 74 35.29 -48.54 60.92
CA ILE A 74 33.97 -49.02 60.50
C ILE A 74 33.68 -48.42 59.13
N ASP A 75 33.67 -49.25 58.10
CA ASP A 75 33.22 -48.90 56.76
C ASP A 75 31.70 -49.11 56.65
N THR A 76 30.96 -48.00 56.66
CA THR A 76 29.50 -48.03 56.55
C THR A 76 29.02 -48.26 55.12
N SER A 77 29.92 -48.31 54.12
CA SER A 77 29.57 -48.70 52.74
C SER A 77 29.42 -50.22 52.59
N ASP A 78 30.02 -51.01 53.49
CA ASP A 78 29.86 -52.46 53.55
C ASP A 78 28.53 -52.82 54.23
N ASN A 79 27.47 -52.88 53.42
CA ASN A 79 26.12 -53.25 53.85
C ASN A 79 25.79 -54.73 53.59
N THR A 80 26.76 -55.63 53.80
CA THR A 80 26.56 -57.09 53.70
C THR A 80 25.41 -57.63 54.56
N VAL A 81 25.11 -56.97 55.69
CA VAL A 81 23.82 -57.10 56.38
C VAL A 81 22.92 -56.00 55.85
N ALA A 82 21.99 -56.36 54.96
CA ALA A 82 21.10 -55.41 54.30
C ALA A 82 20.40 -54.50 55.33
N ASP A 83 20.27 -53.23 54.96
CA ASP A 83 19.52 -52.19 55.70
C ASP A 83 20.02 -51.89 57.13
N PHE A 84 21.24 -52.31 57.48
CA PHE A 84 21.82 -51.95 58.77
C PHE A 84 22.30 -50.49 58.77
N TRP A 85 23.07 -50.08 57.75
CA TRP A 85 23.62 -48.73 57.63
C TRP A 85 22.65 -47.79 56.89
N GLU A 86 21.82 -47.10 57.65
CA GLU A 86 20.82 -46.16 57.14
C GLU A 86 21.03 -44.74 57.71
N ALA A 87 20.73 -43.75 56.87
CA ALA A 87 20.64 -42.34 57.24
C ALA A 87 19.51 -42.11 58.24
N GLY A 88 19.69 -41.13 59.14
CA GLY A 88 18.71 -40.76 60.16
C GLY A 88 18.91 -41.45 61.52
N HIS A 89 19.85 -42.38 61.64
CA HIS A 89 20.01 -43.27 62.79
C HIS A 89 21.30 -43.02 63.59
N GLU A 90 21.27 -43.39 64.87
CA GLU A 90 22.44 -43.38 65.76
C GLU A 90 22.97 -44.82 65.96
N TYR A 91 24.29 -44.96 65.98
CA TYR A 91 24.98 -46.24 66.11
C TYR A 91 25.88 -46.20 67.34
N GLN A 92 25.77 -47.21 68.20
CA GLN A 92 26.58 -47.37 69.40
C GLN A 92 27.47 -48.59 69.25
N VAL A 93 28.74 -48.44 69.57
CA VAL A 93 29.79 -49.43 69.33
C VAL A 93 30.30 -49.97 70.65
N ARG A 94 30.31 -51.29 70.78
CA ARG A 94 30.78 -52.04 71.94
C ARG A 94 31.83 -53.05 71.50
N ILE A 95 32.78 -53.31 72.38
CA ILE A 95 33.68 -54.45 72.31
C ILE A 95 33.26 -55.45 73.39
N GLU A 96 33.20 -56.72 73.03
CA GLU A 96 32.84 -57.82 73.91
C GLU A 96 33.95 -58.88 73.95
N GLY A 97 34.35 -59.30 75.15
CA GLY A 97 35.26 -60.45 75.32
C GLY A 97 36.76 -60.17 75.14
N ALA A 98 37.19 -58.91 75.00
CA ALA A 98 38.61 -58.57 74.89
C ALA A 98 39.36 -58.78 76.21
N THR A 99 40.64 -59.16 76.16
CA THR A 99 41.47 -59.34 77.36
C THR A 99 42.48 -58.20 77.52
N VAL A 100 42.41 -57.49 78.65
CA VAL A 100 43.34 -56.41 79.05
C VAL A 100 43.92 -56.77 80.43
N ASP A 101 45.25 -56.75 80.54
CA ASP A 101 45.96 -57.07 81.80
C ASP A 101 45.47 -58.37 82.47
N GLY A 102 45.23 -59.40 81.65
CA GLY A 102 44.75 -60.71 82.10
C GLY A 102 43.26 -60.79 82.46
N GLY A 103 42.51 -59.68 82.46
CA GLY A 103 41.07 -59.63 82.68
C GLY A 103 40.26 -59.54 81.39
N THR A 104 39.13 -60.26 81.31
CA THR A 104 38.18 -60.12 80.20
C THR A 104 37.27 -58.91 80.44
N ILE A 105 37.16 -58.03 79.44
CA ILE A 105 36.41 -56.77 79.51
C ILE A 105 35.32 -56.69 78.44
N ASN A 106 34.26 -55.97 78.79
CA ASN A 106 33.20 -55.54 77.88
C ASN A 106 33.12 -54.02 77.96
N ALA A 107 33.27 -53.31 76.86
CA ALA A 107 33.40 -51.85 76.87
C ALA A 107 32.59 -51.19 75.75
N TRP A 108 31.86 -50.13 76.10
CA TRP A 108 31.30 -49.21 75.10
C TRP A 108 32.41 -48.27 74.64
N VAL A 109 32.76 -48.33 73.36
CA VAL A 109 33.95 -47.66 72.82
C VAL A 109 33.61 -46.44 71.98
N GLY A 110 32.38 -46.30 71.53
CA GLY A 110 31.99 -45.14 70.74
C GLY A 110 30.54 -45.10 70.31
N SER A 111 30.16 -43.97 69.74
CA SER A 111 28.91 -43.76 69.06
C SER A 111 29.12 -42.80 67.89
N PHE A 112 28.32 -42.94 66.85
CA PHE A 112 28.28 -42.04 65.69
C PHE A 112 26.88 -42.06 65.09
N SER A 113 26.56 -41.10 64.23
CA SER A 113 25.33 -41.15 63.45
C SER A 113 25.63 -41.13 61.97
N ILE A 114 24.67 -41.60 61.18
CA ILE A 114 24.68 -41.42 59.73
C ILE A 114 23.54 -40.48 59.40
N GLU A 115 23.86 -39.30 58.87
CA GLU A 115 22.90 -38.24 58.51
C GLU A 115 21.76 -38.10 59.53
N ARG A 116 22.08 -37.88 60.82
CA ARG A 116 21.09 -37.92 61.92
C ARG A 116 19.86 -37.06 61.61
N ALA A 117 18.67 -37.56 61.92
CA ALA A 117 17.46 -36.76 61.84
C ALA A 117 17.59 -35.51 62.73
N GLY A 118 17.51 -34.31 62.14
CA GLY A 118 17.75 -33.05 62.87
C GLY A 118 19.22 -32.61 62.94
N GLY A 119 20.17 -33.40 62.43
CA GLY A 119 21.58 -33.05 62.30
C GLY A 119 21.82 -32.03 61.18
N ALA A 120 22.86 -31.21 61.31
CA ALA A 120 23.18 -30.17 60.32
C ALA A 120 23.33 -30.76 58.90
N LEU A 121 23.91 -31.96 58.77
CA LEU A 121 24.11 -32.63 57.50
C LEU A 121 22.78 -33.07 56.84
N ALA A 122 21.88 -33.67 57.62
CA ALA A 122 20.54 -34.04 57.17
C ALA A 122 19.70 -32.81 56.80
N LEU A 123 19.74 -31.74 57.61
CA LEU A 123 19.04 -30.50 57.32
C LEU A 123 19.55 -29.84 56.02
N ILE A 124 20.86 -29.78 55.80
CA ILE A 124 21.43 -29.14 54.60
C ILE A 124 21.06 -29.88 53.31
N LYS A 125 20.86 -31.21 53.38
CA LYS A 125 20.51 -32.05 52.21
C LYS A 125 19.01 -32.06 51.91
N THR A 126 18.17 -31.98 52.94
CA THR A 126 16.71 -32.15 52.81
C THR A 126 15.90 -30.88 53.01
N ALA A 127 16.47 -29.79 53.54
CA ALA A 127 15.74 -28.55 53.73
C ALA A 127 15.32 -27.93 52.39
N THR A 128 14.17 -27.28 52.39
CA THR A 128 13.61 -26.45 51.31
C THR A 128 14.60 -25.41 50.78
N TYR A 129 15.64 -25.05 51.55
CA TYR A 129 16.72 -24.13 51.19
C TYR A 129 18.12 -24.77 51.30
N GLY A 130 18.23 -26.10 51.20
CA GLY A 130 19.50 -26.82 51.14
C GLY A 130 20.32 -26.47 49.90
N LEU A 131 21.61 -26.82 49.89
CA LEU A 131 22.54 -26.46 48.80
C LEU A 131 22.04 -26.97 47.43
N SER A 132 21.43 -28.15 47.40
CA SER A 132 20.81 -28.71 46.19
C SER A 132 19.60 -27.90 45.73
N ALA A 133 18.70 -27.50 46.64
CA ALA A 133 17.54 -26.68 46.32
C ALA A 133 17.96 -25.27 45.85
N LEU A 134 18.97 -24.68 46.48
CA LEU A 134 19.54 -23.39 46.11
C LEU A 134 20.20 -23.45 44.71
N LYS A 135 20.96 -24.51 44.44
CA LYS A 135 21.58 -24.74 43.12
C LYS A 135 20.52 -24.94 42.03
N THR A 136 19.50 -25.76 42.30
CA THR A 136 18.39 -25.96 41.36
C THR A 136 17.61 -24.66 41.12
N LEU A 137 17.35 -23.84 42.14
CA LEU A 137 16.68 -22.56 41.98
C LEU A 137 17.51 -21.60 41.11
N LEU A 138 18.82 -21.54 41.34
CA LEU A 138 19.74 -20.70 40.59
C LEU A 138 19.86 -21.14 39.12
N ASP A 139 19.95 -22.46 38.88
CA ASP A 139 20.16 -23.03 37.54
C ASP A 139 18.87 -23.08 36.71
N THR A 140 17.71 -23.28 37.33
CA THR A 140 16.46 -23.60 36.60
C THR A 140 15.50 -22.42 36.50
N THR A 141 15.45 -21.56 37.53
CA THR A 141 14.52 -20.43 37.56
C THR A 141 15.19 -19.07 37.51
N GLY A 142 16.52 -19.03 37.70
CA GLY A 142 17.26 -17.79 37.93
C GLY A 142 16.81 -17.07 39.21
N ILE A 143 17.49 -15.98 39.56
CA ILE A 143 17.02 -15.06 40.59
C ILE A 143 15.94 -14.17 39.96
N LYS A 144 14.66 -14.38 40.34
CA LYS A 144 13.54 -13.60 39.81
C LYS A 144 13.55 -12.18 40.35
N VAL A 145 13.17 -11.21 39.53
CA VAL A 145 13.24 -9.76 39.85
C VAL A 145 12.53 -9.39 41.16
N ALA A 146 11.47 -10.11 41.56
CA ALA A 146 10.74 -9.87 42.81
C ALA A 146 11.57 -10.09 44.10
N SER A 147 12.75 -10.71 44.02
CA SER A 147 13.66 -10.84 45.17
C SER A 147 14.65 -9.67 45.32
N PHE A 148 14.63 -8.70 44.40
CA PHE A 148 15.44 -7.50 44.52
C PHE A 148 14.63 -6.37 45.15
N ALA A 149 15.23 -5.64 46.09
CA ALA A 149 14.65 -4.40 46.60
C ALA A 149 14.56 -3.35 45.47
N ASP A 150 13.68 -2.35 45.63
CA ASP A 150 13.59 -1.22 44.72
C ASP A 150 14.96 -0.59 44.48
N ASN A 151 15.31 -0.34 43.22
CA ASN A 151 16.61 0.21 42.78
C ASN A 151 17.85 -0.65 43.09
N ALA A 152 17.69 -1.92 43.49
CA ALA A 152 18.85 -2.79 43.74
C ALA A 152 19.64 -3.13 42.45
N ILE A 153 18.99 -3.10 41.29
CA ILE A 153 19.66 -3.18 39.99
C ILE A 153 19.90 -1.76 39.48
N THR A 154 21.15 -1.33 39.50
CA THR A 154 21.59 -0.02 38.99
C THR A 154 22.30 -0.19 37.66
N ALA A 155 22.60 0.92 36.97
CA ALA A 155 23.43 0.89 35.76
C ALA A 155 24.80 0.22 36.01
N ALA A 156 25.39 0.39 37.20
CA ALA A 156 26.65 -0.26 37.57
C ALA A 156 26.51 -1.76 37.82
N SER A 157 25.29 -2.24 38.09
CA SER A 157 24.98 -3.67 38.24
C SER A 157 24.88 -4.39 36.89
N ILE A 158 24.84 -3.65 35.78
CA ILE A 158 24.68 -4.17 34.42
C ILE A 158 25.98 -3.94 33.67
N ASN A 159 26.69 -5.02 33.32
CA ASN A 159 27.89 -4.91 32.50
C ASN A 159 27.57 -4.31 31.12
N ALA A 160 28.58 -3.69 30.50
CA ALA A 160 28.47 -3.27 29.10
C ALA A 160 28.03 -4.45 28.21
N ASP A 161 27.14 -4.16 27.25
CA ASP A 161 26.57 -5.13 26.30
C ASP A 161 25.79 -6.30 26.94
N ALA A 162 25.50 -6.24 28.24
CA ALA A 162 24.76 -7.30 28.93
C ALA A 162 23.30 -7.40 28.45
N ILE A 163 22.70 -6.28 28.04
CA ILE A 163 21.35 -6.23 27.46
C ILE A 163 21.50 -6.03 25.95
N THR A 164 21.33 -7.11 25.20
CA THR A 164 21.35 -7.12 23.73
C THR A 164 19.93 -7.10 23.18
N ASN A 165 19.77 -6.79 21.89
CA ASN A 165 18.45 -6.81 21.24
C ASN A 165 17.72 -8.15 21.42
N ALA A 166 18.43 -9.28 21.36
CA ALA A 166 17.84 -10.60 21.56
C ALA A 166 17.29 -10.86 22.98
N LYS A 167 17.68 -10.03 23.97
CA LYS A 167 17.17 -10.10 25.35
C LYS A 167 16.00 -9.15 25.60
N ILE A 168 15.69 -8.28 24.65
CA ILE A 168 14.55 -7.37 24.69
C ILE A 168 13.45 -8.01 23.87
N ALA A 169 12.33 -8.36 24.50
CA ALA A 169 11.19 -8.89 23.77
C ALA A 169 10.58 -7.83 22.86
N ASP A 170 9.94 -8.26 21.77
CA ASP A 170 9.25 -7.36 20.86
C ASP A 170 8.21 -6.52 21.61
N ASN A 171 8.21 -5.21 21.36
CA ASN A 171 7.35 -4.22 22.03
C ASN A 171 7.55 -4.09 23.55
N ALA A 172 8.66 -4.58 24.12
CA ALA A 172 8.93 -4.47 25.56
C ALA A 172 9.27 -3.03 26.02
N ILE A 173 9.67 -2.15 25.09
CA ILE A 173 10.01 -0.75 25.39
C ILE A 173 8.80 0.12 25.04
N ALA A 174 8.12 0.63 26.06
CA ALA A 174 7.00 1.56 25.92
C ALA A 174 7.50 3.02 25.95
N ALA A 175 6.63 3.95 25.56
CA ALA A 175 7.00 5.36 25.41
C ALA A 175 7.48 5.99 26.74
N GLU A 176 6.89 5.59 27.86
CA GLU A 176 7.29 6.02 29.21
C GLU A 176 8.68 5.54 29.63
N ASN A 177 9.24 4.53 28.94
CA ASN A 177 10.61 4.07 29.16
C ASN A 177 11.64 4.93 28.43
N LEU A 178 11.21 5.80 27.51
CA LEU A 178 12.05 6.67 26.70
C LEU A 178 12.00 8.09 27.27
N ALA A 179 13.13 8.59 27.74
CA ALA A 179 13.24 9.99 28.14
C ALA A 179 13.10 10.92 26.93
N ALA A 180 12.69 12.17 27.17
CA ALA A 180 12.69 13.20 26.13
C ALA A 180 14.07 13.30 25.45
N ASP A 181 14.05 13.47 24.13
CA ASP A 181 15.24 13.60 23.27
C ASP A 181 16.22 12.41 23.31
N CYS A 182 15.83 11.26 23.89
CA CYS A 182 16.74 10.12 23.96
C CYS A 182 16.98 9.45 22.60
N ILE A 183 16.07 9.63 21.64
CA ILE A 183 16.22 9.22 20.25
C ILE A 183 16.66 10.43 19.43
N THR A 184 17.97 10.54 19.17
CA THR A 184 18.56 11.61 18.38
C THR A 184 18.67 11.20 16.91
N SER A 185 18.89 12.16 16.00
CA SER A 185 19.06 11.89 14.57
C SER A 185 20.14 10.83 14.29
N ALA A 186 21.24 10.82 15.03
CA ALA A 186 22.30 9.82 14.89
C ALA A 186 21.87 8.37 15.26
N LYS A 187 20.76 8.20 15.99
CA LYS A 187 20.19 6.89 16.36
C LYS A 187 19.13 6.42 15.36
N ILE A 188 18.74 7.27 14.42
CA ILE A 188 17.78 6.98 13.37
C ILE A 188 18.60 6.69 12.11
N ALA A 189 18.40 5.52 11.51
CA ALA A 189 19.07 5.17 10.26
C ALA A 189 18.57 6.05 9.10
N ASP A 190 19.43 6.28 8.10
CA ASP A 190 19.02 6.92 6.86
C ASP A 190 17.86 6.13 6.22
N ASN A 191 16.80 6.84 5.81
CA ASN A 191 15.57 6.25 5.27
C ASN A 191 14.82 5.31 6.23
N ALA A 192 14.99 5.47 7.55
CA ALA A 192 14.24 4.67 8.54
C ALA A 192 12.71 4.87 8.48
N PHE A 193 12.25 5.98 7.90
CA PHE A 193 10.84 6.28 7.77
C PHE A 193 10.34 6.12 6.33
N ALA A 194 9.26 5.35 6.18
CA ALA A 194 8.45 5.27 4.96
C ALA A 194 7.16 6.08 5.13
N ASN A 195 6.40 6.27 4.04
CA ASN A 195 5.17 7.07 4.07
C ASN A 195 4.16 6.55 5.11
N GLU A 196 4.07 5.22 5.28
CA GLU A 196 3.17 4.57 6.23
C GLU A 196 3.50 4.89 7.70
N HIS A 197 4.69 5.40 7.99
CA HIS A 197 5.08 5.81 9.35
C HIS A 197 4.56 7.21 9.73
N PHE A 198 4.00 7.96 8.77
CA PHE A 198 3.41 9.27 9.00
C PHE A 198 1.90 9.19 8.81
N ALA A 199 1.14 9.66 9.80
CA ALA A 199 -0.31 9.83 9.64
C ALA A 199 -0.62 11.00 8.67
N ASP A 200 -1.81 10.98 8.07
CA ASP A 200 -2.27 12.09 7.22
C ASP A 200 -2.19 13.43 7.97
N GLY A 201 -1.45 14.38 7.40
CA GLY A 201 -1.23 15.70 8.00
C GLY A 201 -0.17 15.76 9.11
N ALA A 202 0.56 14.67 9.38
CA ALA A 202 1.62 14.65 10.40
C ALA A 202 2.82 15.56 10.06
N LEU A 203 3.05 15.83 8.77
CA LEU A 203 4.06 16.78 8.30
C LEU A 203 3.35 18.08 7.91
N THR A 204 3.46 19.12 8.74
CA THR A 204 2.94 20.46 8.44
C THR A 204 4.05 21.36 7.90
N SER A 205 3.70 22.59 7.49
CA SER A 205 4.67 23.58 7.01
C SER A 205 5.72 23.97 8.05
N THR A 206 5.48 23.72 9.34
CA THR A 206 6.46 23.98 10.40
C THR A 206 7.54 22.90 10.47
N GLU A 207 7.21 21.65 10.17
CA GLU A 207 8.16 20.53 10.15
C GLU A 207 8.95 20.45 8.83
N ILE A 208 8.43 21.02 7.73
CA ILE A 208 9.10 21.09 6.43
C ILE A 208 9.91 22.39 6.34
N THR A 209 11.18 22.36 6.77
CA THR A 209 12.07 23.53 6.64
C THR A 209 12.57 23.70 5.21
N SER A 210 12.78 24.96 4.79
CA SER A 210 13.22 25.35 3.45
C SER A 210 14.56 24.75 3.01
N ALA A 211 15.39 24.30 3.97
CA ALA A 211 16.68 23.69 3.70
C ALA A 211 16.61 22.23 3.22
N ALA A 212 15.50 21.52 3.49
CA ALA A 212 15.33 20.10 3.16
C ALA A 212 14.52 19.84 1.89
N GLY A 213 14.24 20.88 1.10
CA GLY A 213 13.83 20.76 -0.30
C GLY A 213 12.65 19.82 -0.55
N CYS A 214 11.43 20.38 -0.61
CA CYS A 214 10.45 19.83 -1.54
C CYS A 214 11.02 20.04 -2.95
N ILE A 215 11.82 19.07 -3.42
CA ILE A 215 12.33 19.04 -4.78
C ILE A 215 11.14 18.79 -5.71
N VAL A 216 11.14 19.41 -6.89
CA VAL A 216 10.03 19.32 -7.86
C VAL A 216 9.58 17.86 -8.12
N ALA A 217 10.52 16.91 -8.08
CA ALA A 217 10.24 15.47 -8.23
C ALA A 217 9.38 14.85 -7.10
N SER A 218 9.31 15.48 -5.93
CA SER A 218 8.47 15.06 -4.79
C SER A 218 7.02 15.55 -4.89
N ILE A 219 6.73 16.45 -5.83
CA ILE A 219 5.38 16.94 -6.11
C ILE A 219 4.78 16.04 -7.19
N ALA A 220 3.75 15.26 -6.84
CA ALA A 220 3.05 14.42 -7.82
C ALA A 220 2.38 15.27 -8.92
N ASN A 221 2.17 14.67 -10.09
CA ASN A 221 1.41 15.33 -11.16
C ASN A 221 0.03 15.79 -10.64
N ASN A 222 -0.32 17.05 -10.92
CA ASN A 222 -1.55 17.71 -10.47
C ASN A 222 -1.70 17.88 -8.94
N ALA A 223 -0.64 17.67 -8.14
CA ALA A 223 -0.72 17.86 -6.69
C ALA A 223 -0.96 19.34 -6.30
N ILE A 224 -0.41 20.28 -7.08
CA ILE A 224 -0.73 21.71 -6.94
C ILE A 224 -2.02 22.01 -7.69
N THR A 225 -3.13 22.06 -6.97
CA THR A 225 -4.44 22.45 -7.51
C THR A 225 -4.66 23.95 -7.35
N ALA A 226 -5.65 24.52 -8.05
CA ALA A 226 -6.02 25.92 -7.88
C ALA A 226 -6.38 26.26 -6.42
N ALA A 227 -6.96 25.32 -5.68
CA ALA A 227 -7.28 25.49 -4.27
C ALA A 227 -6.03 25.45 -3.35
N ALA A 228 -4.92 24.87 -3.82
CA ALA A 228 -3.65 24.84 -3.11
C ALA A 228 -2.85 26.15 -3.25
N ILE A 229 -3.23 27.01 -4.20
CA ILE A 229 -2.63 28.33 -4.41
C ILE A 229 -3.57 29.35 -3.79
N ALA A 230 -3.17 29.94 -2.66
CA ALA A 230 -3.95 31.01 -2.05
C ALA A 230 -4.02 32.23 -2.98
N THR A 231 -5.04 33.07 -2.80
CA THR A 231 -5.11 34.37 -3.50
C THR A 231 -3.82 35.15 -3.25
N ASP A 232 -3.25 35.70 -4.33
CA ASP A 232 -1.99 36.44 -4.34
C ASP A 232 -0.75 35.64 -3.86
N ALA A 233 -0.82 34.31 -3.78
CA ALA A 233 0.33 33.49 -3.37
C ALA A 233 1.48 33.47 -4.39
N ILE A 234 1.19 33.77 -5.66
CA ILE A 234 2.18 33.91 -6.73
C ILE A 234 2.22 35.39 -7.13
N ASP A 235 3.13 36.15 -6.53
CA ASP A 235 3.37 37.55 -6.85
C ASP A 235 4.40 37.70 -8.01
N ALA A 236 4.67 38.96 -8.38
CA ALA A 236 5.62 39.26 -9.46
C ALA A 236 7.06 38.83 -9.13
N ASP A 237 7.43 38.75 -7.84
CA ASP A 237 8.76 38.34 -7.40
C ASP A 237 8.91 36.81 -7.39
N ALA A 238 7.80 36.08 -7.23
CA ALA A 238 7.73 34.62 -7.28
C ALA A 238 7.91 34.06 -8.70
N LEU A 239 7.61 34.85 -9.73
CA LEU A 239 7.84 34.49 -11.13
C LEU A 239 9.22 34.98 -11.59
N LYS A 240 10.01 34.10 -12.19
CA LYS A 240 11.27 34.50 -12.83
C LYS A 240 10.97 35.40 -14.03
N ALA A 241 11.88 36.34 -14.31
CA ALA A 241 11.77 37.25 -15.45
C ALA A 241 11.50 36.50 -16.77
N ASP A 242 12.09 35.32 -16.96
CA ASP A 242 11.85 34.47 -18.13
C ASP A 242 10.43 33.90 -18.19
N ALA A 243 9.81 33.57 -17.05
CA ALA A 243 8.42 33.12 -17.02
C ALA A 243 7.45 34.27 -17.35
N LEU A 244 7.75 35.49 -16.89
CA LEU A 244 7.00 36.69 -17.29
C LEU A 244 7.20 36.99 -18.78
N ALA A 245 8.42 36.79 -19.29
CA ALA A 245 8.72 36.94 -20.71
C ALA A 245 7.98 35.90 -21.55
N GLU A 246 7.94 34.64 -21.14
CA GLU A 246 7.25 33.55 -21.83
C GLU A 246 5.72 33.70 -21.76
N ILE A 247 5.16 34.16 -20.63
CA ILE A 247 3.73 34.51 -20.53
C ILE A 247 3.42 35.72 -21.43
N ALA A 248 4.29 36.73 -21.46
CA ALA A 248 4.13 37.87 -22.35
C ALA A 248 4.24 37.44 -23.82
N ASP A 249 5.19 36.57 -24.16
CA ASP A 249 5.40 36.02 -25.51
C ASP A 249 4.22 35.16 -25.94
N ALA A 250 3.73 34.24 -25.09
CA ALA A 250 2.57 33.41 -25.40
C ALA A 250 1.25 34.20 -25.54
N VAL A 251 1.13 35.34 -24.84
CA VAL A 251 -0.04 36.24 -24.96
C VAL A 251 0.14 37.27 -26.08
N TRP A 252 1.36 37.54 -26.55
CA TRP A 252 1.69 38.70 -27.40
C TRP A 252 2.52 38.41 -28.67
N ASP A 253 2.97 37.17 -28.91
CA ASP A 253 3.65 36.76 -30.16
C ASP A 253 2.67 36.43 -31.29
N GLU A 254 1.91 37.45 -31.68
CA GLU A 254 1.79 37.71 -33.10
C GLU A 254 2.57 39.01 -33.41
N ALA A 255 3.90 38.86 -33.47
CA ALA A 255 4.83 39.78 -34.13
C ALA A 255 4.86 41.25 -33.67
N SER A 256 5.81 41.59 -32.78
CA SER A 256 6.89 42.56 -33.08
C SER A 256 7.64 43.06 -31.82
N THR A 257 8.95 43.20 -31.98
CA THR A 257 10.00 43.45 -30.97
C THR A 257 10.05 44.88 -30.39
N GLY A 258 8.90 45.52 -30.14
CA GLY A 258 8.83 46.97 -29.87
C GLY A 258 8.09 47.44 -28.61
N HIS A 259 7.68 46.54 -27.71
CA HIS A 259 6.77 46.86 -26.62
C HIS A 259 7.40 46.67 -25.23
N THR A 260 8.33 47.56 -24.85
CA THR A 260 8.96 47.54 -23.52
C THR A 260 8.16 48.26 -22.42
N ASP A 261 7.06 48.94 -22.76
CA ASP A 261 6.27 49.76 -21.82
C ASP A 261 4.76 49.43 -21.88
N ALA A 262 4.08 49.56 -20.73
CA ALA A 262 2.66 49.22 -20.56
C ALA A 262 1.70 50.15 -21.33
N GLY A 263 0.65 49.57 -21.93
CA GLY A 263 -0.51 50.31 -22.46
C GLY A 263 -0.59 50.50 -23.98
N LYS A 264 0.28 49.86 -24.77
CA LYS A 264 0.18 49.90 -26.24
C LYS A 264 -0.66 48.73 -26.76
N ALA A 265 -1.79 49.01 -27.40
CA ALA A 265 -2.49 48.04 -28.25
C ALA A 265 -1.65 47.72 -29.50
N GLY A 266 -1.72 46.48 -29.99
CA GLY A 266 -0.83 45.93 -31.01
C GLY A 266 -0.66 46.77 -32.28
N ALA A 267 0.55 46.74 -32.85
CA ALA A 267 1.04 47.65 -33.89
C ALA A 267 0.14 47.79 -35.13
N GLN A 268 -0.65 46.78 -35.51
CA GLN A 268 -1.53 46.88 -36.68
C GLN A 268 -2.71 47.84 -36.52
N LEU A 269 -3.18 48.04 -35.29
CA LEU A 269 -4.21 49.03 -34.99
C LEU A 269 -3.62 50.45 -34.98
N TRP A 270 -2.33 50.58 -34.65
CA TRP A 270 -1.64 51.86 -34.58
C TRP A 270 -1.04 52.30 -35.91
N THR A 271 -0.60 51.41 -36.82
CA THR A 271 -0.19 51.83 -38.17
C THR A 271 -1.34 52.45 -38.95
N VAL A 272 -2.57 51.93 -38.76
CA VAL A 272 -3.78 52.53 -39.32
C VAL A 272 -4.14 53.85 -38.65
N LEU A 273 -3.77 54.06 -37.37
CA LEU A 273 -4.04 55.29 -36.61
C LEU A 273 -2.98 56.38 -36.79
N ASP A 274 -1.71 56.02 -36.98
CA ASP A 274 -0.61 56.95 -37.32
C ASP A 274 -0.68 57.41 -38.78
N ASP A 275 -1.26 56.60 -39.68
CA ASP A 275 -1.63 57.04 -41.03
C ASP A 275 -2.89 57.94 -41.04
N VAL A 276 -3.61 58.08 -39.92
CA VAL A 276 -4.65 59.10 -39.77
C VAL A 276 -3.97 60.39 -39.31
N PRO A 277 -3.82 61.39 -40.20
CA PRO A 277 -3.12 62.62 -39.84
C PRO A 277 -3.82 63.33 -38.67
N ASN A 278 -3.04 63.71 -37.67
CA ASN A 278 -3.57 64.54 -36.58
C ASN A 278 -3.98 65.92 -37.10
N THR A 279 -4.74 66.70 -36.32
CA THR A 279 -5.29 68.00 -36.75
C THR A 279 -4.23 68.97 -37.26
N SER A 280 -3.00 68.90 -36.75
CA SER A 280 -1.88 69.74 -37.18
C SER A 280 -1.23 69.21 -38.46
N GLU A 281 -1.08 67.89 -38.61
CA GLU A 281 -0.57 67.24 -39.83
C GLU A 281 -1.55 67.36 -41.00
N PHE A 282 -2.85 67.23 -40.75
CA PHE A 282 -3.89 67.47 -41.73
C PHE A 282 -3.85 68.92 -42.23
N GLN A 283 -3.59 69.89 -41.33
CA GLN A 283 -3.42 71.30 -41.68
C GLN A 283 -2.04 71.63 -42.29
N ALA A 284 -1.00 70.90 -41.93
CA ALA A 284 0.37 71.09 -42.43
C ALA A 284 0.63 70.38 -43.77
N ARG A 285 -0.20 69.40 -44.14
CA ARG A 285 -0.29 68.91 -45.52
C ARG A 285 -0.72 70.08 -46.39
N THR A 286 0.28 70.77 -46.94
CA THR A 286 0.10 71.75 -48.00
C THR A 286 -0.31 70.95 -49.22
N ILE A 287 -1.60 70.67 -49.37
CA ILE A 287 -2.14 70.32 -50.69
C ILE A 287 -1.81 71.54 -51.55
N PRO A 288 -1.01 71.41 -52.64
CA PRO A 288 -0.71 72.53 -53.52
C PRO A 288 -2.02 73.24 -53.86
N ALA A 289 -2.07 74.58 -53.88
CA ALA A 289 -3.31 75.32 -54.08
C ALA A 289 -4.05 75.01 -55.41
N ALA A 290 -3.41 74.26 -56.32
CA ALA A 290 -4.02 73.70 -57.52
C ALA A 290 -4.93 72.48 -57.25
N ASP A 291 -4.74 71.79 -56.12
CA ASP A 291 -5.31 70.47 -55.84
C ASP A 291 -6.40 70.50 -54.74
N TYR A 292 -6.78 71.68 -54.23
CA TYR A 292 -7.88 71.84 -53.26
C TYR A 292 -8.45 73.28 -53.26
N THR A 293 -9.76 73.41 -53.09
CA THR A 293 -10.48 74.69 -52.95
C THR A 293 -11.11 74.81 -51.55
N VAL A 294 -10.76 75.86 -50.82
CA VAL A 294 -11.37 76.18 -49.52
C VAL A 294 -12.76 76.78 -49.76
N VAL A 295 -13.81 76.10 -49.33
CA VAL A 295 -15.18 76.64 -49.33
C VAL A 295 -15.49 77.15 -47.93
N SER A 296 -15.41 78.47 -47.73
CA SER A 296 -15.82 79.13 -46.51
C SER A 296 -17.29 79.53 -46.60
N ASP A 297 -18.06 79.03 -45.63
CA ASP A 297 -19.48 79.25 -45.32
C ASP A 297 -20.50 78.29 -45.95
N LEU A 298 -21.27 77.69 -45.04
CA LEU A 298 -22.04 76.45 -45.13
C LEU A 298 -23.27 76.48 -46.06
N GLY A 299 -23.40 75.41 -46.86
CA GLY A 299 -24.66 74.76 -47.26
C GLY A 299 -24.87 74.72 -48.78
N THR A 300 -24.93 73.59 -49.49
CA THR A 300 -25.07 72.16 -49.15
C THR A 300 -24.11 71.34 -50.01
N VAL A 301 -23.47 70.38 -49.38
CA VAL A 301 -22.60 69.36 -49.99
C VAL A 301 -23.36 68.60 -51.08
N GLN A 302 -22.92 68.76 -52.33
CA GLN A 302 -22.85 67.64 -53.27
C GLN A 302 -21.43 67.58 -53.84
N THR A 303 -20.76 66.51 -53.46
CA THR A 303 -19.48 66.05 -53.97
C THR A 303 -19.62 65.71 -55.45
N GLY A 304 -19.05 66.54 -56.30
CA GLY A 304 -18.94 66.26 -57.73
C GLY A 304 -17.97 67.24 -58.34
N ASP A 305 -16.68 66.90 -58.25
CA ASP A 305 -15.62 67.22 -59.22
C ASP A 305 -14.27 67.02 -58.55
N SER A 306 -13.85 65.77 -58.35
CA SER A 306 -12.42 65.51 -58.06
C SER A 306 -11.91 64.12 -58.43
N PHE A 307 -12.74 63.13 -58.76
CA PHE A 307 -12.22 61.81 -59.17
C PHE A 307 -13.16 61.07 -60.14
N ALA A 308 -13.25 61.55 -61.38
CA ALA A 308 -13.62 60.70 -62.51
C ALA A 308 -13.06 61.28 -63.82
N ILE A 309 -11.79 60.93 -64.06
CA ILE A 309 -11.13 60.92 -65.35
C ILE A 309 -12.06 60.26 -66.39
N VAL A 310 -12.49 60.97 -67.44
CA VAL A 310 -12.56 60.42 -68.81
C VAL A 310 -12.36 61.57 -69.82
N ASN A 311 -11.11 61.75 -70.27
CA ASN A 311 -10.85 62.32 -71.59
C ASN A 311 -11.46 61.36 -72.63
N GLY A 312 -12.50 61.80 -73.35
CA GLY A 312 -13.12 61.05 -74.43
C GLY A 312 -14.65 61.14 -74.42
N ASP A 313 -15.18 62.09 -75.19
CA ASP A 313 -16.53 62.14 -75.77
C ASP A 313 -17.81 62.20 -74.90
N HIS A 314 -17.78 62.14 -73.56
CA HIS A 314 -19.03 62.08 -72.77
C HIS A 314 -19.14 62.96 -71.51
N GLY A 315 -18.75 64.24 -71.56
CA GLY A 315 -18.99 65.20 -70.48
C GLY A 315 -20.32 65.93 -70.65
N LEU A 316 -21.14 66.01 -69.58
CA LEU A 316 -22.43 66.74 -69.32
C LEU A 316 -23.19 67.42 -70.48
N VAL A 317 -22.52 68.05 -71.43
CA VAL A 317 -23.04 68.38 -72.76
C VAL A 317 -23.54 67.12 -73.50
N SER A 318 -22.83 65.99 -73.44
CA SER A 318 -23.31 64.73 -74.05
C SER A 318 -24.52 64.16 -73.33
N ILE A 319 -24.64 64.36 -72.01
CA ILE A 319 -25.84 63.95 -71.27
C ILE A 319 -27.01 64.82 -71.68
N GLN A 320 -26.81 66.12 -71.91
CA GLN A 320 -27.86 66.98 -72.45
C GLN A 320 -28.22 66.61 -73.88
N ASP A 321 -27.24 66.27 -74.73
CA ASP A 321 -27.48 65.78 -76.10
C ASP A 321 -28.18 64.40 -76.10
N ASP A 322 -27.79 63.50 -75.20
CA ASP A 322 -28.43 62.21 -74.99
C ASP A 322 -29.84 62.39 -74.42
N ILE A 323 -30.06 63.33 -73.49
CA ILE A 323 -31.38 63.69 -72.97
C ILE A 323 -32.24 64.26 -74.09
N ASP A 324 -31.70 65.14 -74.94
CA ASP A 324 -32.41 65.75 -76.06
C ASP A 324 -32.69 64.70 -77.16
N ALA A 325 -31.78 63.74 -77.38
CA ALA A 325 -31.96 62.61 -78.29
C ALA A 325 -32.95 61.55 -77.74
N ILE A 326 -32.91 61.27 -76.44
CA ILE A 326 -33.89 60.44 -75.74
C ILE A 326 -35.24 61.11 -75.79
N LYS A 327 -35.30 62.42 -75.54
CA LYS A 327 -36.52 63.22 -75.64
C LYS A 327 -37.04 63.23 -77.08
N ALA A 328 -36.19 63.39 -78.09
CA ALA A 328 -36.59 63.29 -79.50
C ALA A 328 -37.11 61.89 -79.85
N LYS A 329 -36.47 60.81 -79.36
CA LYS A 329 -36.96 59.43 -79.54
C LYS A 329 -38.28 59.19 -78.80
N THR A 330 -38.43 59.72 -77.59
CA THR A 330 -39.64 59.63 -76.76
C THR A 330 -40.78 60.48 -77.33
N ASP A 331 -40.48 61.63 -77.90
CA ASP A 331 -41.45 62.49 -78.60
C ASP A 331 -41.81 61.92 -79.99
N SER A 332 -40.91 61.14 -80.62
CA SER A 332 -41.20 60.33 -81.82
C SER A 332 -41.91 59.00 -81.53
N LEU A 333 -41.94 58.56 -80.27
CA LEU A 333 -42.77 57.46 -79.77
C LEU A 333 -44.22 57.95 -79.68
N THR A 334 -44.82 58.21 -80.83
CA THR A 334 -46.24 58.46 -80.95
C THR A 334 -46.97 57.13 -80.76
N PHE A 335 -47.50 56.90 -79.56
CA PHE A 335 -48.51 55.86 -79.27
C PHE A 335 -49.83 56.23 -79.96
N THR A 336 -49.83 56.13 -81.27
CA THR A 336 -51.03 56.28 -82.09
C THR A 336 -51.06 55.12 -83.06
N VAL A 337 -52.25 54.56 -83.21
CA VAL A 337 -52.57 53.26 -83.81
C VAL A 337 -52.04 53.15 -85.25
N ALA A 338 -50.77 52.76 -85.42
CA ALA A 338 -50.19 52.22 -86.65
C ALA A 338 -48.75 51.65 -86.43
N GLY A 339 -48.61 50.42 -85.89
CA GLY A 339 -47.81 49.40 -86.61
C GLY A 339 -46.44 48.88 -86.09
N ASP A 340 -46.31 48.57 -84.80
CA ASP A 340 -45.51 47.46 -84.21
C ASP A 340 -43.95 47.56 -84.19
N VAL A 341 -43.22 47.07 -83.16
CA VAL A 341 -43.26 45.71 -82.55
C VAL A 341 -43.11 45.70 -81.02
N ASP A 342 -44.09 45.09 -80.35
CA ASP A 342 -44.12 44.62 -78.96
C ASP A 342 -43.90 43.10 -78.94
N CYS A 343 -43.11 42.58 -77.99
CA CYS A 343 -42.88 41.15 -77.82
C CYS A 343 -43.40 40.62 -76.47
N ASN A 344 -44.48 39.84 -76.56
CA ASN A 344 -44.85 38.71 -75.67
C ASN A 344 -45.20 38.98 -74.20
N VAL A 345 -46.35 39.62 -73.96
CA VAL A 345 -47.14 39.40 -72.74
C VAL A 345 -48.45 38.73 -73.12
N GLN A 346 -48.55 37.40 -72.94
CA GLN A 346 -49.82 36.67 -73.08
C GLN A 346 -50.58 36.64 -71.75
N THR A 347 -51.81 37.12 -71.74
CA THR A 347 -52.72 37.11 -70.59
C THR A 347 -53.40 35.75 -70.44
N TRP A 348 -53.04 35.00 -69.38
CA TRP A 348 -53.45 33.61 -69.14
C TRP A 348 -54.72 33.50 -68.27
N LYS A 349 -55.89 33.89 -68.80
CA LYS A 349 -57.21 33.59 -68.18
C LYS A 349 -58.26 33.24 -69.25
N GLY A 350 -58.40 31.95 -69.53
CA GLY A 350 -59.48 31.41 -70.38
C GLY A 350 -59.54 29.88 -70.30
N SER A 351 -60.74 29.31 -70.41
CA SER A 351 -61.03 27.87 -70.17
C SER A 351 -60.46 26.89 -71.21
N ALA A 352 -59.46 27.31 -71.97
CA ALA A 352 -58.75 26.51 -72.98
C ALA A 352 -57.23 26.50 -72.73
N ALA A 353 -56.79 26.80 -71.50
CA ALA A 353 -55.38 26.73 -71.09
C ALA A 353 -54.93 25.26 -70.96
N GLN A 354 -53.76 24.92 -71.50
CA GLN A 354 -53.18 23.57 -71.42
C GLN A 354 -52.73 23.24 -69.99
N ASP A 355 -52.95 21.99 -69.56
CA ASP A 355 -52.47 21.46 -68.29
C ASP A 355 -50.92 21.48 -68.25
N MET A 356 -50.35 22.40 -67.48
CA MET A 356 -48.89 22.51 -67.33
C MET A 356 -48.46 21.76 -66.07
N THR A 357 -48.08 20.48 -66.21
CA THR A 357 -47.47 19.67 -65.14
C THR A 357 -45.94 19.81 -65.14
N GLY A 358 -45.35 20.04 -63.97
CA GLY A 358 -43.89 20.13 -63.78
C GLY A 358 -43.36 21.57 -63.71
N ASP A 359 -42.03 21.71 -63.81
CA ASP A 359 -41.17 22.89 -63.52
C ASP A 359 -41.52 24.22 -64.22
N SER A 360 -42.65 24.27 -64.92
CA SER A 360 -43.15 25.43 -65.65
C SER A 360 -43.79 26.52 -64.77
N TYR A 361 -43.83 26.38 -63.44
CA TYR A 361 -44.34 27.40 -62.52
C TYR A 361 -43.31 28.46 -62.09
N ALA A 362 -42.06 28.32 -62.51
CA ALA A 362 -41.04 29.32 -62.24
C ALA A 362 -40.87 30.24 -63.46
N ARG A 363 -41.55 31.41 -63.48
CA ARG A 363 -40.96 32.73 -63.77
C ARG A 363 -42.00 33.87 -63.89
N LEU A 364 -41.69 34.95 -63.15
CA LEU A 364 -42.25 36.31 -63.10
C LEU A 364 -43.76 36.44 -62.79
N GLY A 365 -44.06 36.67 -61.50
CA GLY A 365 -45.40 37.06 -61.02
C GLY A 365 -45.97 36.17 -59.91
N ALA A 366 -45.33 35.04 -59.61
CA ALA A 366 -45.72 34.19 -58.48
C ALA A 366 -45.28 34.81 -57.13
N PRO A 367 -46.13 34.80 -56.08
CA PRO A 367 -45.76 35.27 -54.75
C PRO A 367 -44.50 34.54 -54.22
N ALA A 368 -43.58 35.28 -53.59
CA ALA A 368 -42.39 34.72 -52.94
C ALA A 368 -42.82 33.61 -51.96
N GLY A 369 -42.52 32.35 -52.28
CA GLY A 369 -42.96 31.18 -51.51
C GLY A 369 -43.56 30.05 -52.34
N ALA A 370 -43.93 30.28 -53.60
CA ALA A 370 -44.42 29.22 -54.48
C ALA A 370 -43.34 28.16 -54.84
N SER A 371 -42.07 28.57 -54.97
CA SER A 371 -40.93 27.64 -55.15
C SER A 371 -40.64 26.85 -53.87
N VAL A 372 -40.64 27.53 -52.72
CA VAL A 372 -40.45 26.88 -51.40
C VAL A 372 -41.57 25.88 -51.12
N SER A 373 -42.80 26.18 -51.52
CA SER A 373 -43.93 25.25 -51.37
C SER A 373 -43.79 24.02 -52.25
N ALA A 374 -43.21 24.15 -53.46
CA ALA A 374 -42.92 23.04 -54.35
C ALA A 374 -41.78 22.16 -53.77
N ASP A 375 -40.69 22.78 -53.29
CA ASP A 375 -39.58 22.07 -52.65
C ASP A 375 -40.05 21.33 -51.38
N ILE A 376 -40.86 21.97 -50.53
CA ILE A 376 -41.44 21.35 -49.34
C ILE A 376 -42.36 20.18 -49.71
N ALA A 377 -43.15 20.29 -50.78
CA ALA A 377 -44.02 19.22 -51.24
C ALA A 377 -43.21 18.00 -51.73
N ALA A 378 -42.10 18.23 -52.43
CA ALA A 378 -41.18 17.17 -52.86
C ALA A 378 -40.53 16.47 -51.65
N VAL A 379 -39.96 17.23 -50.70
CA VAL A 379 -39.36 16.69 -49.48
C VAL A 379 -40.38 15.89 -48.65
N LYS A 380 -41.63 16.36 -48.59
CA LYS A 380 -42.70 15.66 -47.86
C LYS A 380 -43.09 14.34 -48.54
N ALA A 381 -43.06 14.28 -49.87
CA ALA A 381 -43.31 13.04 -50.62
C ALA A 381 -42.19 12.01 -50.41
N GLU A 382 -40.92 12.43 -50.47
CA GLU A 382 -39.77 11.57 -50.18
C GLU A 382 -39.77 11.07 -48.74
N THR A 383 -40.07 11.95 -47.78
CA THR A 383 -40.16 11.57 -46.35
C THR A 383 -41.28 10.54 -46.12
N ALA A 384 -42.41 10.68 -46.82
CA ALA A 384 -43.51 9.72 -46.72
C ALA A 384 -43.14 8.36 -47.33
N ALA A 385 -42.43 8.34 -48.46
CA ALA A 385 -41.94 7.09 -49.07
C ALA A 385 -40.93 6.38 -48.15
N ILE A 386 -39.99 7.12 -47.55
CA ILE A 386 -39.03 6.56 -46.58
C ILE A 386 -39.76 5.96 -45.38
N LEU A 387 -40.79 6.64 -44.87
CA LEU A 387 -41.54 6.17 -43.71
C LEU A 387 -42.38 4.91 -44.01
N ASP A 388 -42.75 4.66 -45.27
CA ASP A 388 -43.49 3.46 -45.69
C ASP A 388 -42.54 2.27 -45.96
N ASP A 389 -41.34 2.53 -46.47
CA ASP A 389 -40.31 1.50 -46.68
C ASP A 389 -39.65 1.05 -45.38
N THR A 390 -39.55 1.94 -44.38
CA THR A 390 -38.86 1.65 -43.10
C THR A 390 -39.51 0.47 -42.33
N PRO A 391 -40.84 0.39 -42.15
CA PRO A 391 -41.50 -0.78 -41.56
C PRO A 391 -41.24 -2.08 -42.32
N THR A 392 -41.21 -2.03 -43.65
CA THR A 392 -40.95 -3.20 -44.50
C THR A 392 -39.53 -3.72 -44.30
N ALA A 393 -38.53 -2.83 -44.33
CA ALA A 393 -37.14 -3.18 -44.07
C ALA A 393 -36.91 -3.71 -42.64
N ILE A 394 -37.58 -3.12 -41.63
CA ILE A 394 -37.51 -3.61 -40.25
C ILE A 394 -38.16 -4.99 -40.11
N ALA A 395 -39.28 -5.24 -40.80
CA ALA A 395 -39.94 -6.54 -40.79
C ALA A 395 -39.07 -7.64 -41.40
N GLU A 396 -38.38 -7.36 -42.52
CA GLU A 396 -37.44 -8.29 -43.14
C GLU A 396 -36.28 -8.63 -42.20
N VAL A 397 -35.65 -7.62 -41.58
CA VAL A 397 -34.57 -7.83 -40.60
C VAL A 397 -35.07 -8.63 -39.40
N LYS A 398 -36.26 -8.33 -38.87
CA LYS A 398 -36.85 -9.09 -37.76
C LYS A 398 -37.08 -10.56 -38.13
N THR A 399 -37.57 -10.83 -39.34
CA THR A 399 -37.81 -12.20 -39.82
C THR A 399 -36.50 -13.02 -39.87
N VAL A 400 -35.40 -12.39 -40.29
CA VAL A 400 -34.07 -13.02 -40.27
C VAL A 400 -33.57 -13.26 -38.85
N VAL A 401 -33.74 -12.29 -37.94
CA VAL A 401 -33.34 -12.42 -36.53
C VAL A 401 -34.12 -13.54 -35.85
N ASP A 402 -35.44 -13.58 -36.00
CA ASP A 402 -36.30 -14.62 -35.43
C ASP A 402 -35.88 -16.02 -35.95
N LEU A 403 -35.58 -16.14 -37.25
CA LEU A 403 -35.09 -17.39 -37.85
C LEU A 403 -33.72 -17.81 -37.27
N VAL A 404 -32.80 -16.87 -37.07
CA VAL A 404 -31.48 -17.16 -36.46
C VAL A 404 -31.64 -17.58 -35.00
N GLU A 405 -32.51 -16.91 -34.24
CA GLU A 405 -32.82 -17.32 -32.87
C GLU A 405 -33.41 -18.72 -32.81
N ASP A 406 -34.34 -19.05 -33.72
CA ASP A 406 -34.92 -20.39 -33.83
C ASP A 406 -33.87 -21.46 -34.17
N ILE A 407 -32.92 -21.15 -35.06
CA ILE A 407 -31.80 -22.04 -35.39
C ILE A 407 -30.89 -22.29 -34.19
N LEU A 408 -30.65 -21.26 -33.39
CA LEU A 408 -29.75 -21.37 -32.23
C LEU A 408 -30.39 -22.07 -31.03
N ARG A 409 -31.71 -21.93 -30.85
CA ARG A 409 -32.42 -22.47 -29.69
C ARG A 409 -32.98 -23.88 -29.90
N ASN A 410 -33.44 -24.19 -31.11
CA ASN A 410 -34.21 -25.40 -31.35
C ASN A 410 -33.38 -26.56 -31.92
N LYS A 411 -33.87 -27.78 -31.71
CA LYS A 411 -33.27 -29.00 -32.26
C LYS A 411 -33.30 -28.97 -33.79
N MET A 412 -32.19 -29.36 -34.41
CA MET A 412 -32.08 -29.61 -35.85
C MET A 412 -31.77 -31.07 -36.14
N GLU A 413 -32.47 -31.67 -37.10
CA GLU A 413 -32.27 -33.08 -37.46
C GLU A 413 -32.39 -33.32 -38.97
N ILE A 414 -31.53 -34.18 -39.51
CA ILE A 414 -31.64 -34.69 -40.87
C ILE A 414 -32.60 -35.87 -40.85
N THR A 415 -33.76 -35.72 -41.50
CA THR A 415 -34.87 -36.66 -41.35
C THR A 415 -34.90 -37.76 -42.42
N ASP A 416 -34.13 -37.62 -43.50
CA ASP A 416 -33.98 -38.67 -44.53
C ASP A 416 -32.58 -38.70 -45.17
N ALA A 417 -32.30 -39.77 -45.92
CA ALA A 417 -31.02 -39.99 -46.61
C ALA A 417 -30.76 -39.02 -47.78
N ASN A 418 -31.73 -38.18 -48.15
CA ASN A 418 -31.59 -37.16 -49.19
C ASN A 418 -31.12 -35.81 -48.62
N GLY A 419 -30.83 -35.74 -47.32
CA GLY A 419 -30.29 -34.55 -46.67
C GLY A 419 -31.35 -33.50 -46.34
N ASN A 420 -32.63 -33.88 -46.21
CA ASN A 420 -33.65 -32.94 -45.76
C ASN A 420 -33.48 -32.62 -44.27
N LEU A 421 -33.33 -31.32 -43.97
CA LEU A 421 -33.07 -30.80 -42.64
C LEU A 421 -34.33 -30.15 -42.08
N VAL A 422 -34.74 -30.57 -40.89
CA VAL A 422 -35.90 -30.01 -40.20
C VAL A 422 -35.44 -29.34 -38.90
N LEU A 423 -35.87 -28.09 -38.73
CA LEU A 423 -35.82 -27.36 -37.46
C LEU A 423 -37.14 -27.58 -36.74
N TYR A 424 -37.09 -28.07 -35.50
CA TYR A 424 -38.28 -28.26 -34.67
C TYR A 424 -38.62 -26.99 -33.88
N GLU A 425 -39.81 -26.92 -33.30
CA GLU A 425 -40.11 -25.94 -32.24
C GLU A 425 -39.37 -26.31 -30.94
N ASP A 426 -39.45 -25.46 -29.91
CA ASP A 426 -38.83 -25.68 -28.58
C ASP A 426 -39.26 -27.01 -27.93
N ASP A 427 -40.37 -27.60 -28.37
CA ASP A 427 -40.84 -28.92 -27.91
C ASP A 427 -40.01 -30.10 -28.45
N GLY A 428 -39.11 -29.86 -29.41
CA GLY A 428 -38.21 -30.84 -30.00
C GLY A 428 -38.87 -31.91 -30.88
N THR A 429 -40.17 -31.78 -31.18
CA THR A 429 -40.97 -32.80 -31.89
C THR A 429 -41.85 -32.24 -33.02
N THR A 430 -42.27 -30.97 -32.95
CA THR A 430 -43.09 -30.33 -33.97
C THR A 430 -42.21 -29.64 -35.03
N PRO A 431 -42.30 -29.98 -36.33
CA PRO A 431 -41.51 -29.31 -37.38
C PRO A 431 -41.90 -27.83 -37.54
N LYS A 432 -40.95 -26.91 -37.39
CA LYS A 432 -41.14 -25.46 -37.57
C LYS A 432 -40.73 -24.98 -38.96
N TYR A 433 -39.55 -25.39 -39.41
CA TYR A 433 -39.05 -25.09 -40.75
C TYR A 433 -38.42 -26.34 -41.38
N SER A 434 -38.64 -26.53 -42.68
CA SER A 434 -38.09 -27.66 -43.43
C SER A 434 -37.32 -27.15 -44.63
N VAL A 435 -36.07 -27.62 -44.80
CA VAL A 435 -35.23 -27.30 -45.95
C VAL A 435 -35.06 -28.56 -46.80
N ASN A 436 -35.57 -28.50 -48.02
CA ASN A 436 -35.39 -29.58 -48.99
C ASN A 436 -34.01 -29.48 -49.66
N ALA A 437 -33.33 -30.63 -49.79
CA ALA A 437 -32.05 -30.79 -50.50
C ALA A 437 -30.89 -29.93 -49.94
N CYS A 438 -30.58 -30.08 -48.65
CA CYS A 438 -29.38 -29.47 -48.09
C CYS A 438 -28.12 -30.09 -48.73
N VAL A 439 -27.26 -29.27 -49.33
CA VAL A 439 -26.00 -29.73 -49.93
C VAL A 439 -25.06 -30.20 -48.82
N THR A 440 -24.75 -31.49 -48.79
CA THR A 440 -23.75 -32.06 -47.90
C THR A 440 -22.36 -31.82 -48.49
N ASP A 441 -21.55 -30.98 -47.86
CA ASP A 441 -20.12 -30.87 -48.12
C ASP A 441 -19.40 -31.95 -47.31
N ASP A 442 -18.87 -32.97 -47.99
CA ASP A 442 -18.11 -34.09 -47.43
C ASP A 442 -16.70 -33.64 -47.01
N SER A 443 -16.62 -32.79 -45.99
CA SER A 443 -15.42 -32.74 -45.15
C SER A 443 -15.78 -32.27 -43.74
N THR A 444 -16.18 -33.24 -42.90
CA THR A 444 -16.20 -33.18 -41.43
C THR A 444 -16.59 -31.84 -40.77
N THR A 445 -17.87 -31.76 -40.37
CA THR A 445 -18.42 -30.98 -39.24
C THR A 445 -18.76 -29.48 -39.37
N THR A 446 -19.19 -28.95 -40.54
CA THR A 446 -19.98 -27.69 -40.55
C THR A 446 -20.95 -27.60 -41.71
N ILE A 447 -22.28 -27.61 -41.43
CA ILE A 447 -23.32 -27.29 -42.42
C ILE A 447 -23.49 -25.76 -42.43
N ARG A 448 -23.23 -25.10 -43.57
CA ARG A 448 -23.51 -23.66 -43.73
C ARG A 448 -24.58 -23.45 -44.80
N LYS A 449 -25.68 -22.78 -44.43
CA LYS A 449 -26.65 -22.23 -45.38
C LYS A 449 -26.04 -21.00 -46.07
N ARG A 450 -26.00 -20.96 -47.40
CA ARG A 450 -25.95 -19.70 -48.15
C ARG A 450 -27.39 -19.20 -48.27
N LEU A 451 -27.70 -18.04 -47.70
CA LEU A 451 -28.88 -17.28 -48.15
C LEU A 451 -28.48 -16.68 -49.52
N GLU A 452 -29.27 -16.96 -50.55
CA GLU A 452 -29.29 -16.11 -51.75
C GLU A 452 -30.11 -14.86 -51.48
#